data_AF-A0A434FYG8-F1
#
_entry.id   AF-A0A434FYG8-F1
#
_cell.length_a   1.000
_cell.length_b   1.000
_cell.length_c   1.000
_cell.angle_alpha   90.00
_cell.angle_beta   90.00
_cell.angle_gamma   90.00
#
_symmetry.space_group_name_H-M   'P 1'
#
loop_
_entity.id
_entity.type
_entity.pdbx_description
1 polymer ?
#
loop_
_entity_poly.entity_id
_entity_poly.type
_entity_poly.pdbx_seq_one_letter_code
_entity_poly.pdbx_strand_id
1 'polypeptide(L)'
;MNRFALAFAFAATAIAAPMASAVAAPPCETALKDLRAAEAKATLNDTDKNKVSELETKGIERCNADDDKRADDFFAQAMKIVGK
;
A
#
# COMPACT_ATOMS: atom_id res chain seq x y z
N MET A 1 54.33 41.86 -12.37
CA MET A 1 54.17 40.42 -12.08
C MET A 1 54.07 40.33 -10.56
N ASN A 2 52.94 40.05 -9.92
CA ASN A 2 52.07 38.88 -10.06
C ASN A 2 50.63 39.26 -9.63
N ARG A 3 49.66 39.16 -10.53
CA ARG A 3 48.24 39.47 -10.29
C ARG A 3 47.42 38.18 -10.32
N PHE A 4 47.52 37.33 -9.31
CA PHE A 4 46.69 36.12 -9.22
C PHE A 4 46.42 35.75 -7.76
N ALA A 5 45.32 36.26 -7.23
CA ALA A 5 44.63 35.65 -6.10
C ALA A 5 43.13 35.81 -6.35
N LEU A 6 42.63 35.05 -7.32
CA LEU A 6 41.20 34.80 -7.54
C LEU A 6 40.67 34.06 -6.31
N ALA A 7 40.06 34.79 -5.39
CA ALA A 7 39.35 34.23 -4.25
C ALA A 7 38.03 33.63 -4.73
N PHE A 8 38.07 32.34 -5.08
CA PHE A 8 36.91 31.47 -5.16
C PHE A 8 36.42 31.17 -3.74
N ALA A 9 35.21 31.60 -3.39
CA ALA A 9 34.42 30.95 -2.35
C ALA A 9 32.95 31.05 -2.75
N PHE A 10 32.51 29.98 -3.40
CA PHE A 10 31.15 29.76 -3.87
C PHE A 10 30.14 29.88 -2.73
N ALA A 11 29.07 30.65 -2.98
CA ALA A 11 27.88 30.69 -2.16
C ALA A 11 27.19 29.30 -2.19
N ALA A 12 27.23 28.58 -1.07
CA ALA A 12 26.43 27.37 -0.90
C ALA A 12 25.02 27.78 -0.40
N THR A 13 24.14 28.15 -1.32
CA THR A 13 22.69 28.17 -1.03
C THR A 13 22.22 26.72 -0.92
N ALA A 14 22.04 26.23 0.30
CA ALA A 14 21.41 24.95 0.55
C ALA A 14 19.97 25.01 0.02
N ILE A 15 19.73 24.33 -1.10
CA ILE A 15 18.40 24.13 -1.64
C ILE A 15 17.71 23.14 -0.70
N ALA A 16 16.83 23.63 0.17
CA ALA A 16 15.95 22.78 0.94
C ALA A 16 14.94 22.14 -0.02
N ALA A 17 15.27 20.95 -0.55
CA ALA A 17 14.31 20.14 -1.27
C ALA A 17 13.24 19.66 -0.26
N PRO A 18 11.94 19.76 -0.57
CA PRO A 18 10.93 19.16 0.26
C PRO A 18 11.11 17.65 0.20
N MET A 19 11.48 17.04 1.32
CA MET A 19 11.43 15.60 1.48
C MET A 19 9.95 15.21 1.39
N ALA A 20 9.53 14.72 0.22
CA ALA A 20 8.22 14.11 0.08
C ALA A 20 8.21 12.90 1.02
N SER A 21 7.49 13.00 2.13
CA SER A 21 7.29 11.89 3.06
C SER A 21 6.63 10.75 2.29
N ALA A 22 7.36 9.66 2.07
CA ALA A 22 6.76 8.42 1.60
C ALA A 22 5.85 7.89 2.71
N VAL A 23 4.54 8.08 2.56
CA VAL A 23 3.54 7.38 3.36
C VAL A 23 3.64 5.91 2.97
N ALA A 24 4.05 5.06 3.92
CA ALA A 24 3.98 3.62 3.74
C ALA A 24 2.51 3.23 3.55
N ALA A 25 2.24 2.36 2.57
CA ALA A 25 0.93 1.74 2.47
C ALA A 25 0.63 1.00 3.79
N PRO A 26 -0.63 1.00 4.26
CA PRO A 26 -1.01 0.20 5.42
C PRO A 26 -0.73 -1.28 5.13
N PRO A 27 -0.39 -2.07 6.16
CA PRO A 27 -0.06 -3.49 5.98
C PRO A 27 -1.31 -4.29 5.55
N CYS A 28 -1.11 -5.36 4.76
CA CYS A 28 -2.18 -6.15 4.13
C CYS A 28 -3.17 -6.77 5.14
N GLU A 29 -2.75 -6.98 6.39
CA GLU A 29 -3.62 -7.42 7.50
C GLU A 29 -4.72 -6.40 7.82
N THR A 30 -4.49 -5.12 7.51
CA THR A 30 -5.51 -4.08 7.66
C THR A 30 -6.64 -4.31 6.65
N ALA A 31 -6.30 -4.54 5.38
CA ALA A 31 -7.27 -4.85 4.34
C ALA A 31 -8.00 -6.17 4.61
N LEU A 32 -7.29 -7.21 5.07
CA LEU A 32 -7.89 -8.48 5.49
C LEU A 32 -8.89 -8.29 6.64
N LYS A 33 -8.53 -7.49 7.64
CA LYS A 33 -9.41 -7.19 8.77
C LYS A 33 -10.69 -6.47 8.31
N ASP A 34 -10.55 -5.51 7.41
CA ASP A 34 -11.68 -4.77 6.86
C ASP A 34 -12.61 -5.67 6.03
N LEU A 35 -12.03 -6.57 5.24
CA LEU A 35 -12.78 -7.59 4.50
C LEU A 35 -13.59 -8.47 5.46
N ARG A 36 -12.95 -9.08 6.47
CA ARG A 36 -13.66 -9.92 7.46
C ARG A 36 -14.75 -9.18 8.22
N ALA A 37 -14.52 -7.90 8.53
CA ALA A 37 -15.52 -7.07 9.18
C ALA A 37 -16.72 -6.77 8.27
N ALA A 38 -16.50 -6.68 6.96
CA ALA A 38 -17.55 -6.52 5.96
C ALA A 38 -18.31 -7.84 5.74
N GLU A 39 -17.59 -8.95 5.60
CA GLU A 39 -18.16 -10.29 5.49
C GLU A 39 -19.09 -10.63 6.65
N ALA A 40 -18.67 -10.34 7.88
CA ALA A 40 -19.48 -10.58 9.08
C ALA A 40 -20.81 -9.81 9.09
N LYS A 41 -20.95 -8.76 8.28
CA LYS A 41 -22.16 -7.94 8.15
C LYS A 41 -22.95 -8.25 6.87
N ALA A 42 -22.33 -8.93 5.91
CA ALA A 42 -22.92 -9.22 4.62
C ALA A 42 -23.84 -10.46 4.69
N THR A 43 -24.98 -10.39 3.99
CA THR A 43 -25.80 -11.57 3.72
C THR A 43 -25.53 -12.03 2.30
N LEU A 44 -24.69 -13.04 2.16
CA LEU A 44 -24.27 -13.58 0.87
C LEU A 44 -24.99 -14.90 0.56
N ASN A 45 -25.28 -15.16 -0.71
CA ASN A 45 -25.63 -16.50 -1.18
C ASN A 45 -24.37 -17.40 -1.18
N ASP A 46 -24.55 -18.70 -1.36
CA ASP A 46 -23.43 -19.65 -1.25
C ASP A 46 -22.38 -19.49 -2.36
N THR A 47 -22.78 -19.01 -3.55
CA THR A 47 -21.83 -18.75 -4.66
C THR A 47 -20.91 -17.60 -4.30
N ASP A 48 -21.45 -16.50 -3.79
CA ASP A 48 -20.68 -15.33 -3.39
C ASP A 48 -19.81 -15.62 -2.16
N LYS A 49 -20.31 -16.38 -1.18
CA LYS A 49 -19.49 -16.84 -0.03
C LYS A 49 -18.27 -17.63 -0.48
N ASN A 50 -18.45 -18.60 -1.38
CA ASN A 50 -17.35 -19.40 -1.88
C ASN A 50 -16.31 -18.54 -2.61
N LYS A 51 -16.78 -17.57 -3.42
CA LYS A 51 -15.88 -16.68 -4.16
C LYS A 51 -15.12 -15.72 -3.25
N VAL A 52 -15.77 -15.18 -2.23
CA VAL A 52 -15.14 -14.36 -1.21
C VAL A 52 -14.08 -15.15 -0.45
N SER A 53 -14.40 -16.37 0.00
CA SER A 53 -13.45 -17.25 0.70
C SER A 53 -12.24 -17.63 -0.15
N GLU A 54 -12.43 -17.87 -1.46
CA GLU A 54 -11.33 -18.12 -2.39
C GLU A 54 -10.40 -16.90 -2.53
N LEU A 55 -10.98 -15.70 -2.65
CA LEU A 55 -10.23 -14.45 -2.74
C LEU A 55 -9.51 -14.13 -1.44
N GLU A 56 -10.16 -14.32 -0.29
CA GLU A 56 -9.55 -14.15 1.03
C GLU A 56 -8.35 -15.10 1.20
N THR A 57 -8.51 -16.38 0.85
CA THR A 57 -7.43 -17.37 0.92
C THR A 57 -6.24 -16.97 0.04
N LYS A 58 -6.49 -16.61 -1.22
CA LYS A 58 -5.45 -16.11 -2.14
C LYS A 58 -4.78 -14.83 -1.61
N GLY A 59 -5.56 -13.93 -1.02
CA GLY A 59 -5.05 -12.71 -0.41
C GLY A 59 -4.13 -13.02 0.77
N ILE A 60 -4.53 -13.93 1.67
CA ILE A 60 -3.71 -14.37 2.81
C ILE A 60 -2.41 -15.03 2.34
N GLU A 61 -2.44 -15.89 1.32
CA GLU A 61 -1.23 -16.50 0.76
C GLU A 61 -0.25 -15.46 0.23
N ARG A 62 -0.73 -14.39 -0.41
CA ARG A 62 0.10 -13.29 -0.89
C ARG A 62 0.60 -12.40 0.24
N CYS A 63 -0.25 -12.10 1.21
CA CYS A 63 0.10 -11.31 2.40
C CYS A 63 1.20 -12.01 3.21
N ASN A 64 1.09 -13.32 3.44
CA ASN A 64 2.12 -14.12 4.10
C ASN A 64 3.44 -14.22 3.30
N ALA A 65 3.41 -13.93 2.00
CA ALA A 65 4.57 -13.89 1.12
C ALA A 65 5.15 -12.47 0.96
N ASP A 66 4.75 -11.53 1.83
CA ASP A 66 5.09 -10.10 1.78
C ASP A 66 4.74 -9.44 0.42
N ASP A 67 3.78 -10.02 -0.31
CA ASP A 67 3.25 -9.47 -1.55
C ASP A 67 1.96 -8.72 -1.31
N ASP A 68 2.09 -7.63 -0.57
CA ASP A 68 0.97 -6.80 -0.10
C ASP A 68 0.11 -6.31 -1.27
N LYS A 69 0.74 -5.94 -2.39
CA LYS A 69 0.03 -5.42 -3.55
C LYS A 69 -0.96 -6.44 -4.12
N ARG A 70 -0.52 -7.70 -4.32
CA ARG A 70 -1.43 -8.74 -4.85
C ARG A 70 -2.43 -9.18 -3.79
N ALA A 71 -2.07 -9.15 -2.51
CA ALA A 71 -3.00 -9.42 -1.42
C ALA A 71 -4.16 -8.42 -1.41
N ASP A 72 -3.83 -7.12 -1.44
CA ASP A 72 -4.80 -6.03 -1.47
C ASP A 72 -5.69 -6.09 -2.71
N ASP A 73 -5.15 -6.46 -3.88
CA ASP A 73 -5.93 -6.64 -5.09
C ASP A 73 -6.98 -7.77 -4.94
N PHE A 74 -6.66 -8.87 -4.25
CA PHE A 74 -7.62 -9.93 -3.95
C PHE A 74 -8.66 -9.49 -2.92
N PHE A 75 -8.24 -8.83 -1.84
CA PHE A 75 -9.16 -8.31 -0.83
C PHE A 75 -10.11 -7.26 -1.42
N ALA A 76 -9.64 -6.38 -2.29
CA ALA A 76 -10.47 -5.41 -3.00
C ALA A 76 -11.49 -6.06 -3.94
N GLN A 77 -11.15 -7.19 -4.56
CA GLN A 77 -12.12 -7.98 -5.34
C GLN A 77 -13.19 -8.60 -4.44
N ALA A 78 -12.80 -9.13 -3.28
CA ALA A 78 -13.74 -9.69 -2.31
C ALA A 78 -14.66 -8.60 -1.73
N MET A 79 -14.13 -7.41 -1.46
CA MET A 79 -14.86 -6.23 -1.01
C MET A 79 -16.00 -5.83 -1.95
N LYS A 80 -15.76 -5.90 -3.27
CA LYS A 80 -16.82 -5.66 -4.28
C LYS A 80 -17.96 -6.67 -4.20
N ILE A 81 -17.67 -7.92 -3.82
CA ILE A 81 -18.68 -8.99 -3.70
C ILE A 81 -19.50 -8.81 -2.42
N VAL A 82 -18.86 -8.45 -1.29
CA VAL A 82 -19.56 -8.14 -0.03
C VAL A 82 -20.34 -6.82 -0.08
N GLY A 83 -20.22 -6.06 -1.19
CA GLY A 83 -20.97 -4.82 -1.44
C GLY A 83 -20.33 -3.57 -0.85
N LYS A 84 -18.99 -3.51 -0.81
CA LYS A 84 -18.23 -2.44 -0.14
C LYS A 84 -17.15 -1.83 -1.01
#